data_AF-A0A512ADY4-F1
#
_entry.id   AF-A0A512ADY4-F1
#
_cell.length_a   1.000
_cell.length_b   1.000
_cell.length_c   1.000
_cell.angle_alpha   90.00
_cell.angle_beta   90.00
_cell.angle_gamma   90.00
#
_symmetry.space_group_name_H-M   'P 1'
#
loop_
_entity.id
_entity.type
_entity.pdbx_description
1 polymer ?
#
loop_
_entity_poly.entity_id
_entity_poly.type
_entity_poly.pdbx_seq_one_letter_code
_entity_poly.pdbx_strand_id
1 'polypeptide(L)'
;MTDQEILERLGQDQAIREILEMIRSLELKDSWLAAGSVRNFIWNILSSKPGFDAETDVDVIFFDPTVSYEKTLQLEMELRKAFPAYSWELKNQVYMHIHSPNTQPYTSSKDAMSKYPECCRLSVCDCWEMTS
;
A
#
# COMPACT_ATOMS: atom_id res chain seq x y z
N MET A 1 22.00 4.21 1.57
CA MET A 1 20.93 3.63 2.37
C MET A 1 20.83 2.17 2.02
N THR A 2 21.05 1.31 3.01
CA THR A 2 20.81 -0.13 2.93
C THR A 2 19.33 -0.42 3.22
N ASP A 3 18.84 -1.60 2.82
CA ASP A 3 17.45 -2.03 3.09
C ASP A 3 17.12 -2.01 4.59
N GLN A 4 18.10 -2.31 5.42
CA GLN A 4 17.96 -2.32 6.88
C GLN A 4 17.79 -0.91 7.46
N GLU A 5 18.53 0.08 6.95
CA GLU A 5 18.36 1.49 7.34
C GLU A 5 17.00 2.05 6.89
N ILE A 6 16.48 1.59 5.74
CA ILE A 6 15.13 1.94 5.26
C ILE A 6 14.08 1.40 6.23
N LEU A 7 14.19 0.13 6.61
CA LEU A 7 13.25 -0.52 7.53
C LEU A 7 13.28 0.12 8.93
N GLU A 8 14.46 0.46 9.45
CA GLU A 8 14.57 1.17 10.73
C GLU A 8 13.91 2.54 10.67
N ARG A 9 14.15 3.32 9.60
CA ARG A 9 13.52 4.63 9.43
C ARG A 9 12.01 4.55 9.25
N LEU A 10 11.52 3.60 8.45
CA LEU A 10 10.09 3.29 8.33
C LEU A 10 9.50 2.95 9.70
N GLY A 11 10.19 2.09 10.46
CA GLY A 11 9.75 1.65 11.78
C GLY A 11 9.79 2.74 12.85
N GLN A 12 10.60 3.80 12.70
CA GLN A 12 10.66 4.92 13.65
C GLN A 12 9.70 6.06 13.29
N ASP A 13 9.18 6.09 12.06
CA ASP A 13 8.28 7.14 11.60
C ASP A 13 6.86 6.92 12.14
N GLN A 14 6.34 7.94 12.83
CA GLN A 14 5.02 7.90 13.44
C GLN A 14 3.90 7.76 12.39
N ALA A 15 4.05 8.40 11.22
CA ALA A 15 3.04 8.34 10.16
C ALA A 15 2.95 6.95 9.55
N ILE A 16 4.09 6.26 9.34
CA ILE A 16 4.09 4.86 8.89
C ILE A 16 3.36 3.96 9.89
N ARG A 17 3.64 4.12 11.18
CA ARG A 17 2.98 3.31 12.22
C ARG A 17 1.48 3.52 12.22
N GLU A 18 1.04 4.77 12.16
CA GLU A 18 -0.38 5.11 12.07
C GLU A 18 -1.01 4.49 10.82
N ILE A 19 -0.38 4.63 9.64
CA ILE A 19 -0.85 4.02 8.38
C ILE A 19 -0.96 2.50 8.50
N LEU A 20 0.05 1.83 9.05
CA LEU A 20 0.04 0.37 9.20
C LEU A 20 -1.03 -0.09 10.20
N GLU A 21 -1.20 0.63 11.31
CA GLU A 21 -2.25 0.33 12.29
C GLU A 21 -3.65 0.53 11.70
N MET A 22 -3.83 1.57 10.90
CA MET A 22 -5.07 1.81 10.15
C MET A 22 -5.37 0.68 9.17
N ILE A 23 -4.42 0.32 8.32
CA ILE A 23 -4.58 -0.77 7.34
C ILE A 23 -4.96 -2.06 8.07
N ARG A 24 -4.28 -2.35 9.20
CA ARG A 24 -4.59 -3.50 10.04
C ARG A 24 -6.01 -3.44 10.62
N SER A 25 -6.50 -2.26 11.01
CA SER A 25 -7.85 -2.08 11.55
C SER A 25 -8.97 -2.32 10.54
N LEU A 26 -8.67 -2.27 9.24
CA LEU A 26 -9.64 -2.58 8.18
C LEU A 26 -9.92 -4.08 8.05
N GLU A 27 -9.10 -4.94 8.68
CA GLU A 27 -9.21 -6.40 8.66
C GLU A 27 -9.27 -6.98 7.23
N LEU A 28 -8.65 -6.29 6.27
CA LEU A 28 -8.62 -6.70 4.87
C LEU A 28 -7.64 -7.86 4.67
N LYS A 29 -8.06 -8.85 3.87
CA LYS A 29 -7.19 -9.96 3.50
C LYS A 29 -6.17 -9.53 2.45
N ASP A 30 -4.95 -10.05 2.60
CA ASP A 30 -3.86 -9.86 1.63
C ASP A 30 -3.64 -8.38 1.28
N SER A 31 -3.68 -7.51 2.30
CA SER A 31 -3.50 -6.05 2.17
C SER A 31 -2.04 -5.62 2.28
N TRP A 32 -1.61 -4.75 1.39
CA TRP A 32 -0.24 -4.27 1.27
C TRP A 32 -0.22 -2.78 0.96
N LEU A 33 0.77 -2.08 1.50
CA LEU A 33 1.12 -0.74 1.03
C LEU A 33 1.85 -0.88 -0.31
N ALA A 34 1.39 -0.17 -1.34
CA ALA A 34 1.96 -0.30 -2.67
C ALA A 34 3.37 0.33 -2.75
N ALA A 35 4.16 -0.17 -3.71
CA ALA A 35 5.53 0.30 -3.92
C ALA A 35 5.63 1.81 -4.25
N GLY A 36 4.57 2.41 -4.81
CA GLY A 36 4.48 3.85 -5.08
C GLY A 36 4.59 4.69 -3.81
N SER A 37 3.81 4.35 -2.78
CA SER A 37 3.81 5.05 -1.49
C SER A 37 5.11 4.86 -0.74
N VAL A 38 5.68 3.65 -0.73
CA VAL A 38 6.99 3.39 -0.10
C VAL A 38 8.09 4.20 -0.79
N ARG A 39 8.07 4.28 -2.13
CA ARG A 39 9.04 5.08 -2.89
C ARG A 39 8.89 6.56 -2.58
N ASN A 40 7.67 7.09 -2.57
CA ASN A 40 7.43 8.50 -2.26
C ASN A 40 7.89 8.84 -0.83
N PHE A 41 7.64 7.95 0.13
CA PHE A 41 8.14 8.07 1.50
C PHE A 41 9.67 8.16 1.56
N ILE A 42 10.37 7.23 0.90
CA ILE A 42 11.84 7.24 0.84
C ILE A 42 12.34 8.52 0.17
N TRP A 43 11.70 8.95 -0.92
CA TRP A 43 12.06 10.18 -1.62
C TRP A 43 11.91 11.42 -0.74
N ASN A 44 10.82 11.50 0.04
CA ASN A 44 10.56 12.60 0.95
C ASN A 44 11.61 12.65 2.07
N ILE A 45 11.93 11.51 2.69
CA ILE A 45 12.99 11.43 3.71
C ILE A 45 14.34 11.89 3.15
N LEU A 46 14.70 11.42 1.95
CA LEU A 46 15.94 11.81 1.28
C LEU A 46 15.96 13.31 0.93
N SER A 47 14.78 13.90 0.70
CA SER A 47 14.59 15.32 0.41
C SER A 47 14.42 16.18 1.66
N SER A 48 14.62 15.63 2.87
CA SER A 48 14.40 16.31 4.16
C SER A 48 12.97 16.84 4.35
N LYS A 49 11.99 16.15 3.75
CA LYS A 49 10.54 16.37 3.94
C LYS A 49 9.96 15.31 4.90
N PRO A 50 8.78 15.56 5.50
CA PRO A 50 8.04 14.52 6.22
C PRO A 50 7.78 13.31 5.31
N GLY A 51 7.88 12.09 5.85
CA GLY A 51 7.76 10.87 5.06
C GLY A 51 6.41 10.76 4.33
N PHE A 52 5.31 11.03 5.03
CA PHE A 52 4.00 11.25 4.43
C PHE A 52 3.50 12.65 4.76
N ASP A 53 2.90 13.28 3.75
CA ASP A 53 2.16 14.53 3.87
C ASP A 53 0.84 14.43 3.08
N ALA A 54 0.03 15.48 3.11
CA ALA A 54 -1.25 15.53 2.41
C ALA A 54 -1.11 15.47 0.86
N GLU A 55 0.11 15.66 0.33
CA GLU A 55 0.42 15.56 -1.10
C GLU A 55 0.92 14.17 -1.49
N THR A 56 1.19 13.30 -0.51
CA THR A 56 1.73 11.96 -0.75
C THR A 56 0.60 10.95 -0.81
N ASP A 57 0.47 10.31 -1.97
CA ASP A 57 -0.50 9.23 -2.16
C ASP A 57 -0.14 7.98 -1.35
N VAL A 58 -1.11 7.51 -0.58
CA VAL A 58 -1.09 6.27 0.21
C VAL A 58 -1.93 5.24 -0.53
N ASP A 59 -1.29 4.57 -1.49
CA ASP A 59 -1.82 3.44 -2.23
C ASP A 59 -1.79 2.19 -1.35
N VAL A 60 -2.98 1.70 -1.00
CA VAL A 60 -3.17 0.41 -0.34
C VAL A 60 -3.82 -0.53 -1.34
N ILE A 61 -3.15 -1.64 -1.61
CA ILE A 61 -3.71 -2.69 -2.44
C ILE A 61 -4.10 -3.88 -1.58
N PHE A 62 -5.18 -4.55 -1.93
CA PHE A 62 -5.54 -5.79 -1.27
C PHE A 62 -6.19 -6.75 -2.25
N PHE A 63 -6.23 -8.03 -1.89
CA PHE A 63 -6.89 -9.05 -2.69
C PHE A 63 -7.89 -9.79 -1.83
N ASP A 64 -9.16 -9.41 -1.95
CA ASP A 64 -10.25 -10.11 -1.29
C ASP A 64 -11.44 -10.29 -2.24
N PRO A 65 -11.70 -11.52 -2.74
CA PRO A 65 -12.84 -11.79 -3.61
C PRO A 65 -14.18 -11.72 -2.89
N THR A 66 -14.19 -11.69 -1.55
CA THR A 66 -15.40 -11.55 -0.75
C THR A 66 -15.84 -10.09 -0.58
N VAL A 67 -14.94 -9.14 -0.87
CA VAL A 67 -15.21 -7.70 -0.79
C VAL A 67 -15.64 -7.18 -2.15
N SER A 68 -16.86 -6.65 -2.25
CA SER A 68 -17.37 -6.06 -3.49
C SER A 68 -16.64 -4.77 -3.86
N TYR A 69 -16.71 -4.38 -5.14
CA TYR A 69 -16.19 -3.09 -5.60
C TYR A 69 -16.83 -1.91 -4.86
N GLU A 70 -18.14 -1.94 -4.66
CA GLU A 70 -18.85 -0.92 -3.88
C GLU A 70 -18.37 -0.85 -2.43
N LYS A 71 -18.14 -2.00 -1.78
CA LYS A 71 -17.61 -2.05 -0.42
C LYS A 71 -16.19 -1.48 -0.35
N THR A 72 -15.38 -1.72 -1.38
CA THR A 72 -14.03 -1.14 -1.51
C THR A 72 -14.09 0.38 -1.53
N LEU A 73 -14.96 0.97 -2.36
CA LEU A 73 -15.15 2.42 -2.42
C LEU A 73 -15.67 2.99 -1.09
N GLN A 74 -16.57 2.29 -0.40
CA GLN A 74 -17.04 2.71 0.92
C GLN A 74 -15.91 2.75 1.94
N LEU A 75 -15.07 1.71 1.98
CA LEU A 75 -13.91 1.67 2.88
C LEU A 75 -12.92 2.80 2.59
N GLU A 76 -12.66 3.09 1.31
CA GLU A 76 -11.83 4.22 0.90
C GLU A 76 -12.40 5.57 1.39
N MET A 77 -13.72 5.77 1.26
CA MET A 77 -14.37 6.97 1.76
C MET A 77 -14.28 7.10 3.28
N GLU A 78 -14.45 6.01 4.01
CA GLU A 78 -14.34 6.00 5.47
C GLU A 78 -12.88 6.27 5.92
N LEU A 79 -11.88 5.73 5.22
CA LEU A 79 -10.47 6.05 5.44
C LEU A 79 -10.19 7.54 5.25
N ARG A 80 -10.66 8.12 4.13
CA ARG A 80 -10.48 9.55 3.85
C ARG A 80 -11.15 10.45 4.89
N LYS A 81 -12.29 10.04 5.45
CA LYS A 81 -12.97 10.78 6.52
C LYS A 81 -12.26 10.65 7.87
N ALA A 82 -11.83 9.45 8.22
CA ALA A 82 -11.17 9.17 9.49
C ALA A 82 -9.75 9.77 9.53
N PHE A 83 -9.05 9.78 8.40
CA PHE A 83 -7.66 10.20 8.28
C PHE A 83 -7.46 11.12 7.07
N PRO A 84 -8.00 12.36 7.12
CA PRO A 84 -7.93 13.32 6.03
C PRO A 84 -6.53 13.89 5.80
N ALA A 85 -5.56 13.56 6.68
CA ALA A 85 -4.17 13.98 6.56
C ALA A 85 -3.42 13.27 5.41
N TYR A 86 -3.99 12.21 4.83
CA TYR A 86 -3.36 11.39 3.79
C TYR A 86 -4.26 11.24 2.56
N SER A 87 -3.65 11.20 1.39
CA SER A 87 -4.34 10.92 0.12
C SER A 87 -4.49 9.41 -0.06
N TRP A 88 -5.57 8.83 0.45
CA TRP A 88 -5.80 7.38 0.37
C TRP A 88 -6.28 6.95 -1.01
N GLU A 89 -5.64 5.90 -1.55
CA GLU A 89 -6.12 5.14 -2.69
C GLU A 89 -6.21 3.66 -2.31
N LEU A 90 -7.43 3.13 -2.18
CA LEU A 90 -7.65 1.74 -1.79
C LEU A 90 -8.11 0.92 -3.01
N LYS A 91 -7.29 -0.04 -3.44
CA LYS A 91 -7.55 -0.81 -4.68
C LYS A 91 -7.64 -2.30 -4.40
N ASN A 92 -8.82 -2.88 -4.70
CA ASN A 92 -8.98 -4.32 -4.70
C ASN A 92 -8.47 -4.91 -6.02
N GLN A 93 -7.38 -5.67 -5.95
CA GLN A 93 -6.73 -6.28 -7.09
C GLN A 93 -7.62 -7.32 -7.79
N VAL A 94 -8.64 -7.85 -7.12
CA VAL A 94 -9.66 -8.70 -7.75
C VAL A 94 -10.30 -8.03 -8.97
N TYR A 95 -10.52 -6.71 -8.95
CA TYR A 95 -11.21 -6.00 -10.04
C TYR A 95 -10.27 -5.28 -11.00
N MET A 96 -8.98 -5.16 -10.67
CA MET A 96 -8.02 -4.38 -11.46
C MET A 96 -7.79 -4.96 -12.86
N HIS A 97 -7.96 -6.27 -13.05
CA HIS A 97 -7.90 -6.91 -14.38
C HIS A 97 -8.97 -6.38 -15.37
N ILE A 98 -10.04 -5.74 -14.88
CA ILE A 98 -11.10 -5.14 -15.70
C ILE A 98 -10.62 -3.82 -16.32
N HIS A 99 -9.73 -3.10 -15.64
CA HIS A 99 -9.22 -1.79 -16.05
C HIS A 99 -7.96 -1.86 -16.92
N SER A 100 -7.37 -3.05 -17.07
CA SER A 100 -6.18 -3.28 -17.91
C SER A 100 -6.56 -4.17 -19.10
N PRO A 101 -6.55 -3.66 -20.34
CA PRO A 101 -6.83 -4.49 -21.51
C PRO A 101 -5.77 -5.58 -21.63
N ASN A 102 -6.22 -6.85 -21.69
CA ASN A 102 -5.42 -8.08 -21.79
C ASN A 102 -4.78 -8.63 -20.50
N THR A 103 -5.25 -8.24 -19.32
CA THR A 103 -4.73 -8.81 -18.06
C THR A 103 -5.66 -9.90 -17.52
N GLN A 104 -5.10 -11.10 -17.26
CA GLN A 104 -5.85 -12.16 -16.60
C GLN A 104 -6.15 -11.79 -15.14
N PRO A 105 -7.25 -12.32 -14.55
CA PRO A 105 -7.54 -12.12 -13.14
C PRO A 105 -6.31 -12.48 -12.28
N TYR A 106 -5.96 -11.58 -11.36
CA TYR A 106 -4.87 -11.85 -10.44
C TYR A 106 -5.27 -12.93 -9.44
N THR A 107 -4.29 -13.68 -8.96
CA THR A 107 -4.50 -14.76 -7.99
C THR A 107 -4.17 -14.35 -6.55
N SER A 108 -3.44 -13.24 -6.38
CA SER A 108 -3.04 -12.64 -5.10
C SER A 108 -2.56 -11.21 -5.32
N SER A 109 -2.38 -10.44 -4.24
CA SER A 109 -1.72 -9.13 -4.28
C SER A 109 -0.27 -9.23 -4.80
N LYS A 110 0.45 -10.32 -4.50
CA LYS A 110 1.81 -10.57 -5.01
C LYS A 110 1.83 -10.78 -6.52
N ASP A 111 0.87 -11.52 -7.06
CA ASP A 111 0.70 -11.72 -8.51
C ASP A 111 0.36 -10.39 -9.21
N ALA A 112 -0.50 -9.57 -8.62
CA ALA A 112 -0.81 -8.24 -9.13
C ALA A 112 0.45 -7.34 -9.17
N MET A 113 1.21 -7.27 -8.07
CA MET A 113 2.46 -6.50 -7.99
C MET A 113 3.48 -6.91 -9.07
N SER A 114 3.55 -8.20 -9.42
CA SER A 114 4.50 -8.71 -10.43
C SER A 114 4.23 -8.21 -11.86
N LYS A 115 3.03 -7.69 -12.12
CA LYS A 115 2.55 -7.27 -13.45
C LYS A 115 2.52 -5.75 -13.63
N TYR A 116 2.98 -4.97 -12.65
CA TYR A 116 3.10 -3.52 -12.78
C TYR A 116 4.18 -3.13 -13.83
N PRO A 117 3.91 -2.14 -14.71
CA PRO A 117 4.86 -1.71 -15.75
C PRO A 117 6.18 -1.18 -15.18
N GLU A 118 6.14 -0.58 -14.00
CA GLU A 118 7.31 -0.13 -13.26
C GLU A 118 7.73 -1.18 -12.22
N CYS A 119 8.64 -2.08 -12.60
CA CYS A 119 9.35 -2.97 -11.66
C CYS A 119 10.29 -2.15 -10.75
N CYS A 120 9.76 -1.47 -9.73
CA CYS A 120 10.57 -1.06 -8.59
C CYS A 120 10.67 -2.26 -7.65
N ARG A 121 11.68 -3.10 -7.89
CA ARG A 121 12.03 -4.25 -7.04
C ARG A 121 12.65 -3.73 -5.74
N LEU A 122 11.84 -3.06 -4.91
CA LEU A 122 12.20 -2.80 -3.52
C LEU A 122 11.94 -4.08 -2.74
N SER A 123 13.02 -4.75 -2.36
CA SER A 123 13.13 -5.92 -1.47
C SER A 123 12.53 -5.72 -0.06
N VAL A 124 11.82 -4.62 0.17
CA VAL A 124 11.20 -4.26 1.45
C VAL A 124 9.93 -5.09 1.72
N CYS A 125 9.32 -5.69 0.70
CA CYS A 125 8.06 -6.44 0.83
C CYS A 125 8.19 -7.90 1.30
N ASP A 126 9.41 -8.47 1.37
CA ASP A 126 9.60 -9.88 1.80
C ASP A 126 9.80 -10.05 3.33
N CYS A 127 9.62 -8.99 4.14
CA CYS A 127 9.93 -9.03 5.58
C CYS A 127 8.79 -9.46 6.53
N TRP A 128 7.68 -10.08 6.06
CA TRP A 128 6.63 -10.61 6.96
C TRP A 128 6.52 -12.15 6.99
N GLU A 129 7.51 -12.90 6.52
CA GLU A 129 7.60 -14.36 6.76
C GLU A 129 8.65 -14.74 7.81
N MET A 130 8.77 -13.95 8.88
CA MET A 130 9.50 -14.36 10.09
C MET A 130 8.74 -13.92 11.35
N THR A 131 7.56 -14.48 11.58
CA THR A 131 7.02 -14.82 12.91
C THR A 131 5.63 -15.45 12.76
N SER A 132 5.60 -16.72 12.34
CA SER A 132 4.62 -17.73 12.76
C SER A 132 5.17 -19.10 12.41
#